data_AF-A0AA51QSC4-F1
#
_entry.id   AF-A0AA51QSC4-F1
#
_cell.length_a   1.000
_cell.length_b   1.000
_cell.length_c   1.000
_cell.angle_alpha   90.00
_cell.angle_beta   90.00
_cell.angle_gamma   90.00
#
_symmetry.space_group_name_H-M   'P 1'
#
loop_
_entity.id
_entity.type
_entity.pdbx_description
1 polymer ?
#
loop_
_entity_poly.entity_id
_entity_poly.type
_entity_poly.pdbx_seq_one_letter_code
_entity_poly.pdbx_strand_id
1 'polypeptide(L)' 'MTVTRIRLEHLEAVTKRHPFSVLPVILYLERKKTEVGNIRTIARGIEDKIPREEIRRYLVT' A
#
# COMPACT_ATOMS: atom_id res chain seq x y z
N MET A 1 -11.22 -0.37 -2.75
CA MET A 1 -9.74 -0.28 -2.74
C MET A 1 -9.17 0.66 -3.79
N THR A 2 -9.95 1.60 -4.35
CA THR A 2 -9.47 2.53 -5.38
C THR A 2 -8.87 3.81 -4.79
N VAL A 3 -9.41 4.27 -3.66
CA VAL A 3 -9.02 5.55 -3.04
C VAL A 3 -7.57 5.54 -2.55
N THR A 4 -7.12 4.44 -1.93
CA THR A 4 -5.74 4.32 -1.41
C THR A 4 -4.72 4.37 -2.54
N ARG A 5 -5.00 3.70 -3.66
CA ARG A 5 -4.14 3.70 -4.84
C ARG A 5 -4.04 5.09 -5.47
N ILE A 6 -5.19 5.76 -5.71
CA ILE A 6 -5.21 7.12 -6.26
C ILE A 6 -4.41 8.09 -5.37
N ARG A 7 -4.51 7.94 -4.04
CA ARG A 7 -3.72 8.75 -3.09
C ARG A 7 -2.22 8.50 -3.23
N LEU A 8 -1.77 7.26 -3.37
CA LEU A 8 -0.36 6.92 -3.55
C LEU A 8 0.19 7.48 -4.88
N GLU A 9 -0.56 7.32 -5.96
CA GLU A 9 -0.20 7.87 -7.28
C GLU A 9 -0.07 9.41 -7.22
N HIS A 10 -0.97 10.08 -6.51
CA HIS A 10 -0.88 11.52 -6.29
C HIS A 10 0.35 11.91 -5.46
N LEU A 11 0.59 11.21 -4.34
CA LEU A 11 1.78 11.44 -3.50
C LEU A 11 3.08 11.28 -4.27
N GLU A 12 3.16 10.30 -5.17
CA GLU A 12 4.30 10.11 -6.07
C GLU A 12 4.49 11.27 -7.02
N ALA A 13 3.41 11.74 -7.65
CA ALA A 13 3.45 12.86 -8.58
C ALA A 13 3.95 14.14 -7.90
N VAL A 14 3.49 14.43 -6.68
CA VAL A 14 3.91 15.62 -5.92
C VAL A 14 5.33 15.47 -5.38
N THR A 15 5.71 14.29 -4.88
CA THR A 15 7.06 14.03 -4.37
C THR A 15 8.12 14.22 -5.45
N LYS A 16 7.85 13.80 -6.69
CA LYS A 16 8.76 14.01 -7.84
C LYS A 16 9.06 15.48 -8.12
N ARG A 17 8.16 16.40 -7.76
CA ARG A 17 8.35 17.85 -7.93
C ARG A 17 9.18 18.48 -6.80
N HIS A 18 9.22 17.86 -5.62
CA HIS A 18 9.93 18.37 -4.45
C HIS A 18 10.81 17.29 -3.79
N PRO A 19 11.87 16.83 -4.47
CA PRO A 19 12.67 15.69 -4.04
C PRO A 19 13.52 15.94 -2.78
N PHE A 20 13.82 17.20 -2.44
CA PHE A 20 14.59 17.58 -1.24
C PHE A 20 13.72 18.12 -0.10
N SER A 21 12.43 17.78 -0.10
CA SER A 21 11.48 18.14 0.96
C SER A 21 11.24 16.96 1.91
N VAL A 22 10.28 17.09 2.82
CA VAL A 22 9.80 15.97 3.66
C VAL A 22 8.98 14.93 2.87
N LEU A 23 8.52 15.27 1.66
CA LEU A 23 7.61 14.42 0.89
C LEU A 23 8.15 13.01 0.55
N PRO A 24 9.43 12.80 0.20
CA PRO A 24 9.96 11.45 -0.02
C PRO A 24 9.85 10.56 1.22
N VAL A 25 10.04 11.12 2.42
CA VAL A 25 9.89 10.37 3.68
C VAL A 25 8.43 10.00 3.90
N ILE A 26 7.50 10.93 3.67
CA ILE A 26 6.06 10.66 3.77
C ILE A 26 5.62 9.59 2.77
N LEU A 27 6.05 9.70 1.51
CA LEU A 27 5.76 8.72 0.47
C LEU A 27 6.29 7.33 0.86
N TYR A 28 7.51 7.26 1.39
CA TYR A 28 8.08 6.01 1.89
C TYR A 28 7.22 5.40 3.00
N LEU A 29 6.82 6.19 4.00
CA LEU A 29 6.02 5.72 5.13
C LEU A 29 4.65 5.20 4.67
N GLU A 30 3.98 5.87 3.74
CA GLU A 30 2.68 5.44 3.21
C GLU A 30 2.79 4.15 2.39
N ARG A 31 3.85 4.02 1.57
CA ARG A 31 4.16 2.77 0.86
C ARG A 31 4.45 1.63 1.84
N LYS A 32 5.25 1.88 2.88
CA LYS A 32 5.60 0.87 3.88
C LYS A 32 4.40 0.42 4.70
N LYS A 33 3.51 1.34 5.05
CA LYS A 33 2.23 1.03 5.73
C LYS A 33 1.36 0.12 4.87
N THR A 34 1.28 0.38 3.57
CA THR A 34 0.51 -0.44 2.62
C THR A 34 1.13 -1.84 2.48
N GLU A 35 2.45 -1.93 2.37
CA GLU A 35 3.18 -3.20 2.30
C GLU A 35 2.92 -4.07 3.55
N VAL A 36 3.11 -3.52 4.75
CA VAL A 36 2.87 -4.24 6.01
C VAL A 36 1.40 -4.63 6.14
N GLY A 37 0.47 -3.77 5.68
CA GLY A 37 -0.95 -4.07 5.60
C GLY A 37 -1.24 -5.30 4.74
N ASN A 38 -0.69 -5.34 3.52
CA ASN A 38 -0.83 -6.47 2.61
C ASN A 38 -0.24 -7.77 3.20
N ILE A 39 0.95 -7.71 3.81
CA ILE A 39 1.56 -8.87 4.48
C ILE A 39 0.66 -9.40 5.59
N ARG A 40 0.08 -8.51 6.41
CA ARG A 40 -0.87 -8.89 7.46
C ARG A 40 -2.13 -9.54 6.90
N THR A 41 -2.69 -8.99 5.82
CA THR A 41 -3.85 -9.57 5.14
C THR A 41 -3.56 -10.98 4.64
N ILE A 42 -2.37 -11.21 4.07
CA ILE A 42 -1.93 -12.54 3.63
C ILE A 42 -1.80 -13.48 4.81
N ALA A 43 -1.10 -13.07 5.87
CA ALA A 43 -0.89 -13.91 7.05
C ALA A 43 -2.22 -14.36 7.68
N ARG A 44 -3.15 -13.42 7.87
CA ARG A 44 -4.49 -13.72 8.41
C ARG A 44 -5.30 -14.60 7.47
N GLY A 45 -5.31 -14.32 6.17
CA GLY A 45 -6.04 -15.14 5.22
C GLY A 45 -5.54 -16.58 5.16
N ILE A 46 -4.24 -16.81 5.35
CA ILE A 46 -3.67 -18.16 5.45
C ILE A 46 -4.11 -18.84 6.76
N GLU A 47 -4.05 -18.13 7.88
CA GLU A 47 -4.50 -18.61 9.20
C GLU A 47 -5.99 -19.03 9.17
N ASP A 48 -6.84 -18.23 8.52
CA ASP A 48 -8.27 -18.47 8.37
C ASP A 48 -8.62 -19.46 7.25
N LYS A 49 -7.63 -20.09 6.59
CA LYS A 49 -7.79 -21.03 5.47
C LYS A 49 -8.58 -20.47 4.28
N ILE A 50 -8.52 -19.16 4.07
CA ILE A 50 -9.17 -18.47 2.94
C ILE A 50 -8.46 -18.89 1.63
N PRO A 51 -9.21 -19.18 0.55
CA PRO A 51 -8.62 -19.44 -0.76
C PRO A 51 -7.72 -18.28 -1.23
N ARG A 52 -6.55 -18.61 -1.79
CA ARG A 52 -5.55 -17.60 -2.21
C ARG A 52 -6.10 -16.55 -3.18
N GLU A 53 -7.01 -16.95 -4.06
CA GLU A 53 -7.63 -16.02 -5.02
C GLU A 53 -8.56 -15.00 -4.35
N GLU A 54 -9.12 -15.35 -3.20
CA GLU A 54 -9.94 -14.45 -2.41
C GLU A 54 -9.04 -13.48 -1.62
N ILE A 55 -7.95 -13.96 -1.01
CA ILE A 55 -6.95 -13.11 -0.33
C ILE A 55 -6.40 -12.04 -1.28
N ARG A 56 -6.11 -12.41 -2.55
CA ARG A 56 -5.61 -11.48 -3.57
C ARG A 56 -6.52 -10.29 -3.81
N ARG A 57 -7.84 -10.44 -3.69
CA ARG A 57 -8.81 -9.35 -3.89
C ARG A 57 -8.69 -8.25 -2.84
N TYR A 58 -8.09 -8.56 -1.69
CA TYR A 58 -7.90 -7.63 -0.58
C TYR A 58 -6.51 -6.95 -0.58
N LEU A 59 -5.64 -7.25 -1.53
CA LEU A 59 -4.30 -6.64 -1.63
C LEU A 59 -4.34 -5.30 -2.35
N VAL A 60 -3.80 -4.26 -1.71
CA VAL A 60 -3.67 -2.93 -2.32
C VAL A 60 -2.42 -2.94 -3.21
N THR A 61 -2.60 -2.76 -4.52
CA THR A 61 -1.53 -2.69 -5.52
C THR A 61 -1.35 -1.26 -6.02
#